data_AF-A0A4Q3YP27-F1
#
_entry.id   AF-A0A4Q3YP27-F1
#
_cell.length_a   1.000
_cell.length_b   1.000
_cell.length_c   1.000
_cell.angle_alpha   90.00
_cell.angle_beta   90.00
_cell.angle_gamma   90.00
#
_symmetry.space_group_name_H-M   'P 1'
#
loop_
_entity.id
_entity.type
_entity.pdbx_description
1 polymer ?
#
loop_
_entity_poly.entity_id
_entity_poly.type
_entity_poly.pdbx_seq_one_letter_code
_entity_poly.pdbx_strand_id
1 'polypeptide(L)'
;MSRRNVIPITASRHGFAVSPMDRGLLPWEDLQGFQALRAAFHQEHLAKGPTEISLVDQLVWLAWRRQRLVVGERSAHMAALQDRLSTEHKSGETLRRAMIESGSRAEKDELAPALSTLPDEDHETLEDTNSDEAMTRRAIAVLETGDPDAYGEALAAMRHDTADWWENVVGDDEQTHPDGKQHADDSYKPYARNREQLLRFLNTETMSMHKTTREQLARRPAIRLQAQGESLDPFRMNLLLTLDERLTRQFEKTLAMLLKLQDMRAMRKPES
;
A
#
# COMPACT_ATOMS: atom_id res chain seq x y z
N MET A 1 -63.31 33.86 37.27
CA MET A 1 -63.25 32.48 36.74
C MET A 1 -61.97 32.33 35.92
N SER A 2 -60.92 31.77 36.53
CA SER A 2 -59.58 31.63 35.94
C SER A 2 -59.47 30.27 35.24
N ARG A 3 -59.34 30.28 33.90
CA ARG A 3 -59.06 29.05 33.13
C ARG A 3 -57.54 28.86 33.08
N ARG A 4 -57.03 27.91 33.85
CA ARG A 4 -55.65 27.42 33.74
C ARG A 4 -55.48 26.73 32.38
N ASN A 5 -54.62 27.27 31.54
CA ASN A 5 -54.08 26.56 30.38
C ASN A 5 -53.22 25.40 30.91
N VAL A 6 -53.75 24.18 30.83
CA VAL A 6 -52.98 22.96 31.01
C VAL A 6 -52.34 22.67 29.66
N ILE A 7 -51.02 22.90 29.56
CA ILE A 7 -50.24 22.43 28.41
C ILE A 7 -50.06 20.92 28.61
N PRO A 8 -50.52 20.05 27.70
CA PRO A 8 -50.22 18.63 27.80
C PRO A 8 -48.72 18.44 27.59
N ILE A 9 -48.04 17.84 28.57
CA ILE A 9 -46.67 17.33 28.37
C ILE A 9 -46.81 16.12 27.45
N THR A 10 -46.78 16.35 26.15
CA THR A 10 -46.54 15.26 25.19
C THR A 10 -45.14 14.73 25.43
N ALA A 11 -45.05 13.47 25.87
CA ALA A 11 -43.80 12.73 25.90
C ALA A 11 -43.22 12.72 24.47
N SER A 12 -42.20 13.54 24.23
CA SER A 12 -41.43 13.49 23.01
C SER A 12 -40.91 12.08 22.83
N ARG A 13 -41.26 11.46 21.71
CA ARG A 13 -40.71 10.21 21.21
C ARG A 13 -39.20 10.22 21.41
N HIS A 14 -38.68 9.14 21.98
CA HIS A 14 -37.27 8.93 22.30
C HIS A 14 -36.39 9.19 21.06
N GLY A 15 -35.84 10.41 20.96
CA GLY A 15 -34.62 10.60 20.21
C GLY A 15 -33.54 9.84 20.95
N PHE A 16 -32.89 8.87 20.29
CA PHE A 16 -31.76 8.14 20.84
C PHE A 16 -30.81 9.13 21.51
N ALA A 17 -30.77 9.13 22.84
CA ALA A 17 -29.88 10.00 23.57
C ALA A 17 -28.46 9.49 23.26
N VAL A 18 -27.80 10.17 22.31
CA VAL A 18 -26.41 9.89 21.95
C VAL A 18 -25.59 9.94 23.23
N SER A 19 -24.94 8.83 23.57
CA SER A 19 -24.18 8.73 24.81
C SER A 19 -23.13 9.84 24.85
N PRO A 20 -22.83 10.46 26.02
CA PRO A 20 -21.72 11.41 26.13
C PRO A 20 -20.39 10.84 25.60
N MET A 21 -20.20 9.52 25.66
CA MET A 21 -19.03 8.86 25.10
C MET A 21 -19.05 8.86 23.56
N ASP A 22 -20.21 8.62 22.93
CA ASP A 22 -20.35 8.63 21.48
C ASP A 22 -20.03 10.03 20.90
N ARG A 23 -20.38 11.09 21.64
CA ARG A 23 -20.00 12.48 21.30
C ARG A 23 -18.51 12.77 21.46
N GLY A 24 -17.78 11.93 22.19
CA GLY A 24 -16.34 12.04 22.40
C GLY A 24 -15.51 11.38 21.29
N LEU A 25 -16.15 10.71 20.34
CA LEU A 25 -15.48 10.15 19.16
C LEU A 25 -15.10 11.26 18.19
N LEU A 26 -13.98 11.06 17.51
CA LEU A 26 -13.50 11.92 16.45
C LEU A 26 -14.27 11.62 15.15
N PRO A 27 -14.38 12.58 14.22
CA PRO A 27 -15.24 12.44 13.03
C PRO A 27 -14.91 11.25 12.11
N TRP A 28 -13.69 10.73 12.17
CA TRP A 28 -13.20 9.62 11.34
C TRP A 28 -13.23 8.27 12.05
N GLU A 29 -13.75 8.22 13.27
CA GLU A 29 -13.77 7.00 14.06
C GLU A 29 -15.03 6.19 13.84
N ASP A 30 -14.87 4.87 13.86
CA ASP A 30 -15.99 3.94 13.71
C ASP A 30 -16.86 3.91 14.97
N LEU A 31 -18.01 4.59 14.89
CA LEU A 31 -19.02 4.59 15.94
C LEU A 31 -19.54 3.19 16.25
N GLN A 32 -19.75 2.35 15.23
CA GLN A 32 -20.30 1.02 15.42
C GLN A 32 -19.27 0.12 16.12
N GLY A 33 -18.01 0.16 15.69
CA GLY A 33 -16.90 -0.53 16.34
C GLY A 33 -16.73 -0.11 17.80
N PHE A 34 -16.82 1.19 18.10
CA PHE A 34 -16.75 1.67 19.48
C PHE A 34 -17.91 1.17 20.33
N GLN A 35 -19.14 1.23 19.82
CA GLN A 35 -20.32 0.73 20.52
C GLN A 35 -20.27 -0.78 20.75
N ALA A 36 -19.76 -1.55 19.77
CA ALA A 36 -19.55 -2.99 19.90
C ALA A 36 -18.51 -3.31 20.99
N LEU A 37 -17.37 -2.61 20.99
CA LEU A 37 -16.35 -2.73 22.03
C LEU A 37 -16.94 -2.42 23.42
N ARG A 38 -17.70 -1.33 23.52
CA ARG A 38 -18.35 -0.92 24.76
C ARG A 38 -19.32 -1.99 25.26
N ALA A 39 -20.18 -2.50 24.39
CA ALA A 39 -21.12 -3.57 24.72
C ALA A 39 -20.39 -4.82 25.23
N ALA A 40 -19.30 -5.23 24.57
CA ALA A 40 -18.48 -6.37 24.98
C ALA A 40 -17.91 -6.20 26.39
N PHE A 41 -17.30 -5.05 26.70
CA PHE A 41 -16.74 -4.76 28.02
C PHE A 41 -17.80 -4.73 29.12
N HIS A 42 -18.98 -4.16 28.86
CA HIS A 42 -20.09 -4.16 29.81
C HIS A 42 -20.69 -5.55 30.02
N GLN A 43 -20.75 -6.37 28.96
CA GLN A 43 -21.19 -7.76 29.05
C GLN A 43 -20.18 -8.63 29.82
N GLU A 44 -18.88 -8.44 29.59
CA GLU A 44 -17.81 -9.18 30.27
C GLU A 44 -17.79 -8.89 31.77
N HIS A 45 -17.78 -7.61 32.14
CA HIS A 45 -17.59 -7.22 33.52
C HIS A 45 -18.89 -7.14 34.34
N LEU A 46 -20.06 -7.14 33.70
CA LEU A 46 -21.38 -7.11 34.37
C LEU A 46 -21.42 -6.07 35.51
N ALA A 47 -20.97 -4.85 35.20
CA ALA A 47 -20.82 -3.77 36.17
C ALA A 47 -22.14 -3.46 36.90
N LYS A 48 -22.09 -3.28 38.22
CA LYS A 48 -23.25 -2.92 39.04
C LYS A 48 -23.03 -1.57 39.70
N GLY A 49 -23.97 -0.66 39.42
CA GLY A 49 -23.95 0.69 39.97
C GLY A 49 -23.01 1.63 39.24
N PRO A 50 -23.10 2.94 39.54
CA PRO A 50 -22.44 3.99 38.76
C PRO A 50 -20.91 3.94 38.79
N THR A 51 -20.32 3.46 39.89
CA THR A 51 -18.86 3.37 40.03
C THR A 51 -18.27 2.29 39.13
N GLU A 52 -18.82 1.08 39.15
CA GLU A 52 -18.35 0.00 38.29
C GLU A 52 -18.59 0.34 36.81
N ILE A 53 -19.75 0.93 36.47
CA ILE A 53 -20.07 1.39 35.11
C ILE A 53 -19.02 2.39 34.62
N SER A 54 -18.65 3.37 35.46
CA SER A 54 -17.63 4.37 35.13
C SER A 54 -16.25 3.74 34.92
N LEU A 55 -15.90 2.69 35.65
CA LEU A 55 -14.63 1.99 35.46
C LEU A 55 -14.61 1.17 34.17
N VAL A 56 -15.70 0.50 33.84
CA VAL A 56 -15.84 -0.20 32.55
C VAL A 56 -15.77 0.80 31.39
N ASP A 57 -16.49 1.92 31.48
CA ASP A 57 -16.43 2.97 30.46
C ASP A 57 -15.00 3.57 30.32
N GLN A 58 -14.23 3.65 31.41
CA GLN A 58 -12.81 4.04 31.34
C GLN A 58 -11.95 2.98 30.65
N LEU A 59 -12.15 1.69 30.92
CA LEU A 59 -11.45 0.60 30.22
C LEU A 59 -11.70 0.62 28.72
N VAL A 60 -12.96 0.85 28.32
CA VAL A 60 -13.36 1.02 26.91
C VAL A 60 -12.58 2.16 26.26
N TRP A 61 -12.52 3.33 26.91
CA TRP A 61 -11.77 4.47 26.37
C TRP A 61 -10.27 4.21 26.28
N LEU A 62 -9.68 3.51 27.26
CA LEU A 62 -8.27 3.16 27.25
C LEU A 62 -7.96 2.19 26.10
N ALA A 63 -8.79 1.17 25.91
CA ALA A 63 -8.67 0.23 24.78
C ALA A 63 -8.82 0.95 23.43
N TRP A 64 -9.82 1.82 23.29
CA TRP A 64 -10.04 2.60 22.08
C TRP A 64 -8.88 3.56 21.76
N ARG A 65 -8.32 4.22 22.79
CA ARG A 65 -7.14 5.08 22.61
C ARG A 65 -5.89 4.32 22.17
N ARG A 66 -5.73 3.07 22.61
CA ARG A 66 -4.65 2.20 22.10
C ARG A 66 -4.86 1.85 20.63
N GLN A 67 -6.11 1.55 20.22
CA GLN A 67 -6.42 1.37 18.79
C GLN A 67 -6.11 2.62 17.96
N ARG A 68 -6.44 3.82 18.46
CA ARG A 68 -6.03 5.10 17.82
C ARG A 68 -4.52 5.20 17.65
N LEU A 69 -3.76 4.78 18.65
CA LEU A 69 -2.30 4.84 18.63
C LEU A 69 -1.72 3.97 17.51
N VAL A 70 -2.23 2.75 17.35
CA VAL A 70 -1.85 1.83 16.26
C VAL A 70 -2.19 2.42 14.87
N VAL A 71 -3.37 3.00 14.71
CA VAL A 71 -3.76 3.67 13.45
C VAL A 71 -2.87 4.90 13.18
N GLY A 72 -2.54 5.66 14.23
CA GLY A 72 -1.63 6.80 14.16
C GLY A 72 -0.21 6.40 13.77
N GLU A 73 0.30 5.30 14.31
CA GLU A 73 1.59 4.71 13.95
C GLU A 73 1.65 4.35 12.47
N ARG A 74 0.67 3.58 11.99
CA ARG A 74 0.57 3.25 10.55
C ARG A 74 0.52 4.51 9.69
N SER A 75 -0.28 5.48 10.07
CA SER A 75 -0.42 6.74 9.33
C SER A 75 0.90 7.52 9.27
N ALA A 76 1.66 7.52 10.36
CA ALA A 76 2.98 8.12 10.42
C ALA A 76 3.97 7.40 9.48
N HIS A 77 3.96 6.07 9.41
CA HIS A 77 4.76 5.30 8.47
C HIS A 77 4.41 5.63 7.01
N MET A 78 3.13 5.66 6.68
CA MET A 78 2.68 5.97 5.32
C MET A 78 3.07 7.41 4.91
N ALA A 79 2.95 8.37 5.83
CA ALA A 79 3.38 9.74 5.57
C ALA A 79 4.90 9.84 5.33
N ALA A 80 5.71 9.08 6.09
CA ALA A 80 7.16 9.03 5.89
C ALA A 80 7.54 8.38 4.55
N LEU A 81 6.84 7.32 4.13
CA LEU A 81 7.02 6.73 2.79
C LEU A 81 6.66 7.73 1.68
N GLN A 82 5.55 8.45 1.83
CA GLN A 82 5.13 9.46 0.86
C GLN A 82 6.15 10.60 0.74
N ASP A 83 6.71 11.07 1.87
CA ASP A 83 7.76 12.09 1.87
C ASP A 83 9.02 11.64 1.10
N ARG A 84 9.37 10.35 1.17
CA ARG A 84 10.51 9.79 0.40
C ARG A 84 10.26 9.78 -1.10
N LEU A 85 9.04 9.50 -1.52
CA LEU A 85 8.64 9.57 -2.93
C LEU A 85 8.65 11.00 -3.46
N SER A 86 8.42 12.00 -2.61
CA SER A 86 8.33 13.40 -3.02
C SER A 86 9.66 14.03 -3.45
N THR A 87 10.79 13.43 -3.06
CA THR A 87 12.14 13.99 -3.31
C THR A 87 13.01 12.97 -4.05
N GLU A 88 13.45 13.32 -5.26
CA GLU A 88 14.29 12.46 -6.12
C GLU A 88 15.55 11.96 -5.40
N HIS A 89 16.24 12.86 -4.68
CA HIS A 89 17.44 12.49 -3.92
C HIS A 89 17.17 11.40 -2.85
N LYS A 90 16.05 11.52 -2.12
CA LYS A 90 15.66 10.52 -1.10
C LYS A 90 15.32 9.19 -1.75
N SER A 91 14.60 9.22 -2.88
CA SER A 91 14.25 8.03 -3.64
C SER A 91 15.51 7.30 -4.15
N GLY A 92 16.45 8.02 -4.75
CA GLY A 92 17.72 7.45 -5.23
C GLY A 92 18.61 6.91 -4.11
N GLU A 93 18.60 7.53 -2.92
CA GLU A 93 19.30 7.02 -1.75
C GLU A 93 18.74 5.69 -1.25
N THR A 94 17.41 5.59 -1.14
CA THR A 94 16.72 4.35 -0.76
C THR A 94 17.04 3.23 -1.74
N LEU A 95 16.99 3.50 -3.06
CA LEU A 95 17.33 2.52 -4.09
C LEU A 95 18.78 2.03 -3.98
N ARG A 96 19.73 2.95 -3.79
CA ARG A 96 21.16 2.60 -3.62
C ARG A 96 21.38 1.74 -2.39
N ARG A 97 20.73 2.06 -1.26
CA ARG A 97 20.84 1.28 -0.02
C ARG A 97 20.24 -0.10 -0.14
N ALA A 98 19.10 -0.23 -0.81
CA ALA A 98 18.45 -1.52 -1.06
C ALA A 98 19.37 -2.49 -1.83
N MET A 99 20.30 -1.95 -2.62
CA MET A 99 21.20 -2.76 -3.45
C MET A 99 22.56 -3.08 -2.82
N ILE A 100 22.90 -2.50 -1.66
CA ILE A 100 24.23 -2.67 -1.03
C ILE A 100 24.57 -4.16 -0.83
N GLU A 101 23.62 -4.94 -0.28
CA GLU A 101 23.84 -6.36 -0.02
C GLU A 101 23.99 -7.18 -1.31
N SER A 102 23.23 -6.83 -2.34
CA SER A 102 23.25 -7.54 -3.63
C SER A 102 24.45 -7.19 -4.52
N GLY A 103 25.18 -6.11 -4.22
CA GLY A 103 26.21 -5.55 -5.09
C GLY A 103 25.70 -5.03 -6.45
N SER A 104 24.39 -5.01 -6.66
CA SER A 104 23.76 -4.56 -7.91
C SER A 104 23.68 -3.04 -8.00
N ARG A 105 23.36 -2.52 -9.20
CA ARG A 105 23.06 -1.10 -9.40
C ARG A 105 21.60 -0.91 -9.77
N ALA A 106 20.98 0.09 -9.17
CA ALA A 106 19.58 0.45 -9.38
C ALA A 106 19.38 1.50 -10.50
N GLU A 107 20.23 1.51 -11.53
CA GLU A 107 20.29 2.60 -12.53
C GLU A 107 18.96 2.82 -13.27
N LYS A 108 18.12 1.79 -13.39
CA LYS A 108 16.79 1.87 -14.02
C LYS A 108 15.64 1.58 -13.05
N ASP A 109 15.91 1.35 -11.77
CA ASP A 109 14.82 1.07 -10.82
C ASP A 109 14.20 2.38 -10.35
N GLU A 110 12.91 2.35 -10.09
CA GLU A 110 12.17 3.49 -9.56
C GLU A 110 11.48 3.11 -8.25
N LEU A 111 11.55 4.01 -7.26
CA LEU A 111 10.95 3.76 -5.94
C LEU A 111 9.42 3.80 -6.01
N ALA A 112 8.84 4.70 -6.80
CA ALA A 112 7.39 4.86 -6.88
C ALA A 112 6.69 3.58 -7.39
N PRO A 113 7.04 2.99 -8.54
CA PRO A 113 6.46 1.73 -8.99
C PRO A 113 6.67 0.58 -8.00
N ALA A 114 7.81 0.52 -7.32
CA ALA A 114 8.07 -0.52 -6.32
C ALA A 114 7.14 -0.40 -5.11
N LEU A 115 6.76 0.81 -4.69
CA LEU A 115 5.87 1.03 -3.55
C LEU A 115 4.38 1.05 -3.91
N SER A 116 4.04 1.39 -5.16
CA SER A 116 2.65 1.52 -5.60
C SER A 116 2.05 0.22 -6.12
N THR A 117 2.86 -0.81 -6.36
CA THR A 117 2.41 -2.11 -6.85
C THR A 117 2.40 -3.17 -5.75
N LEU A 118 1.43 -4.08 -5.83
CA LEU A 118 1.33 -5.25 -4.98
C LEU A 118 2.18 -6.41 -5.53
N PRO A 119 2.57 -7.39 -4.69
CA PRO A 119 3.29 -8.58 -5.15
C PRO A 119 2.55 -9.37 -6.23
N ASP A 120 1.22 -9.42 -6.18
CA ASP A 120 0.41 -10.11 -7.19
C ASP A 120 0.47 -9.38 -8.55
N GLU A 121 0.43 -8.04 -8.54
CA GLU A 121 0.60 -7.23 -9.76
C GLU A 121 2.00 -7.38 -10.35
N ASP A 122 3.05 -7.50 -9.52
CA ASP A 122 4.41 -7.82 -9.99
C ASP A 122 4.46 -9.17 -10.69
N HIS A 123 3.74 -10.16 -10.14
CA HIS A 123 3.68 -11.51 -10.72
C HIS A 123 2.93 -11.50 -12.06
N GLU A 124 1.79 -10.85 -12.13
CA GLU A 124 1.04 -10.66 -13.39
C GLU A 124 1.90 -9.97 -14.45
N THR A 125 2.63 -8.91 -14.06
CA THR A 125 3.55 -8.21 -14.96
C THR A 125 4.69 -9.12 -15.43
N LEU A 126 5.21 -9.99 -14.56
CA LEU A 126 6.25 -10.94 -14.90
C LEU A 126 5.73 -12.01 -15.88
N GLU A 127 4.52 -12.52 -15.67
CA GLU A 127 3.88 -13.47 -16.57
C GLU A 127 3.62 -12.87 -17.96
N ASP A 128 3.09 -11.64 -18.02
CA ASP A 128 2.91 -10.90 -19.27
C ASP A 128 4.25 -10.71 -20.00
N THR A 129 5.27 -10.26 -19.27
CA THR A 129 6.63 -10.07 -19.82
C THR A 129 7.20 -11.39 -20.37
N ASN A 130 6.99 -12.51 -19.68
CA ASN A 130 7.47 -13.81 -20.14
C ASN A 130 6.71 -14.31 -21.38
N SER A 131 5.40 -14.03 -21.46
CA SER A 131 4.58 -14.35 -22.62
C SER A 131 5.03 -13.57 -23.86
N ASP A 132 5.25 -12.27 -23.71
CA ASP A 132 5.73 -11.39 -24.77
C ASP A 132 7.15 -11.77 -25.23
N GLU A 133 8.05 -12.07 -24.29
CA GLU A 133 9.39 -12.54 -24.62
C GLU A 133 9.36 -13.87 -25.40
N ALA A 134 8.39 -14.76 -25.12
CA ALA A 134 8.20 -15.99 -25.88
C ALA A 134 7.63 -15.74 -27.29
N MET A 135 6.79 -14.72 -27.49
CA MET A 135 6.37 -14.26 -28.83
C MET A 135 7.55 -13.67 -29.60
N THR A 136 8.31 -12.79 -28.95
CA THR A 136 9.52 -12.16 -29.52
C THR A 136 10.56 -13.19 -29.95
N ARG A 137 10.84 -14.21 -29.13
CA ARG A 137 11.76 -15.31 -29.51
C ARG A 137 11.26 -16.09 -30.72
N ARG A 138 9.94 -16.31 -30.84
CA ARG A 138 9.36 -16.97 -32.03
C ARG A 138 9.53 -16.10 -33.28
N ALA A 139 9.27 -14.81 -33.18
CA ALA A 139 9.47 -13.87 -34.28
C ALA A 139 10.95 -13.80 -34.72
N ILE A 140 11.89 -13.78 -33.77
CA ILE A 140 13.33 -13.87 -34.05
C ILE A 140 13.66 -15.16 -34.82
N ALA A 141 13.17 -16.31 -34.36
CA ALA A 141 13.42 -17.60 -35.01
C ALA A 141 12.87 -17.62 -36.46
N VAL A 142 11.71 -17.00 -36.71
CA VAL A 142 11.15 -16.83 -38.06
C VAL A 142 12.08 -15.96 -38.92
N LEU A 143 12.57 -14.82 -38.42
CA LEU A 143 13.48 -13.94 -39.18
C LEU A 143 14.82 -14.61 -39.50
N GLU A 144 15.30 -15.50 -38.64
CA GLU A 144 16.55 -16.24 -38.83
C GLU A 144 16.48 -17.30 -39.93
N THR A 145 15.28 -17.76 -40.32
CA THR A 145 15.10 -18.72 -41.43
C THR A 145 15.62 -18.19 -42.77
N GLY A 146 15.56 -16.87 -42.97
CA GLY A 146 16.00 -16.21 -44.19
C GLY A 146 14.98 -16.23 -45.34
N ASP A 147 13.76 -16.67 -45.09
CA ASP A 147 12.70 -16.69 -46.11
C ASP A 147 12.27 -15.28 -46.52
N PRO A 148 11.90 -15.05 -47.80
CA PRO A 148 11.44 -13.75 -48.29
C PRO A 148 10.22 -13.21 -47.54
N ASP A 149 9.33 -14.11 -47.08
CA ASP A 149 8.11 -13.77 -46.37
C ASP A 149 8.30 -13.64 -44.84
N ALA A 150 9.50 -13.95 -44.34
CA ALA A 150 9.79 -13.99 -42.90
C ALA A 150 9.54 -12.66 -42.17
N TYR A 151 9.66 -11.53 -42.87
CA TYR A 151 9.36 -10.21 -42.29
C TYR A 151 7.87 -10.09 -41.90
N GLY A 152 6.96 -10.46 -42.80
CA GLY A 152 5.52 -10.40 -42.53
C GLY A 152 5.08 -11.44 -41.51
N GLU A 153 5.64 -12.65 -41.58
CA GLU A 153 5.35 -13.71 -40.60
C GLU A 153 5.84 -13.37 -39.19
N ALA A 154 7.01 -12.74 -39.07
CA ALA A 154 7.53 -12.28 -37.79
C ALA A 154 6.65 -11.19 -37.15
N LEU A 155 6.20 -10.21 -37.95
CA LEU A 155 5.26 -9.18 -37.47
C LEU A 155 3.95 -9.81 -36.97
N ALA A 156 3.43 -10.83 -37.67
CA ALA A 156 2.23 -11.53 -37.24
C ALA A 156 2.42 -12.40 -36.00
N ALA A 157 3.65 -12.83 -35.71
CA ALA A 157 4.00 -13.66 -34.55
C ALA A 157 4.29 -12.83 -33.28
N MET A 158 4.56 -11.53 -33.42
CA MET A 158 4.80 -10.60 -32.32
C MET A 158 3.52 -10.24 -31.58
N ARG A 159 3.67 -9.83 -30.32
CA ARG A 159 2.60 -9.12 -29.61
C ARG A 159 2.28 -7.80 -30.32
N HIS A 160 1.01 -7.42 -30.29
CA HIS A 160 0.50 -6.18 -30.90
C HIS A 160 1.32 -4.95 -30.49
N ASP A 161 1.50 -4.71 -29.19
CA ASP A 161 2.21 -3.52 -28.70
C ASP A 161 3.68 -3.47 -29.13
N THR A 162 4.33 -4.64 -29.25
CA THR A 162 5.71 -4.74 -29.75
C THR A 162 5.78 -4.45 -31.26
N ALA A 163 4.77 -4.86 -32.02
CA ALA A 163 4.64 -4.54 -33.45
C ALA A 163 4.32 -3.05 -33.68
N ASP A 164 3.43 -2.47 -32.85
CA ASP A 164 3.14 -1.03 -32.87
C ASP A 164 4.39 -0.21 -32.53
N TRP A 165 5.18 -0.65 -31.54
CA TRP A 165 6.44 0.01 -31.20
C TRP A 165 7.41 -0.02 -32.38
N TRP A 166 7.55 -1.17 -33.06
CA TRP A 166 8.33 -1.27 -34.28
C TRP A 166 7.85 -0.27 -35.34
N GLU A 167 6.55 -0.24 -35.65
CA GLU A 167 5.99 0.68 -36.66
C GLU A 167 6.18 2.15 -36.30
N ASN A 168 6.14 2.51 -35.02
CA ASN A 168 6.47 3.86 -34.57
C ASN A 168 7.94 4.19 -34.81
N VAL A 169 8.86 3.25 -34.54
CA VAL A 169 10.30 3.45 -34.75
C VAL A 169 10.64 3.60 -36.23
N VAL A 170 10.07 2.79 -37.12
CA VAL A 170 10.29 2.90 -38.58
C VAL A 170 9.41 3.95 -39.28
N GLY A 171 8.44 4.51 -38.56
CA GLY A 171 7.62 5.63 -39.01
C GLY A 171 8.15 6.99 -38.59
N ASP A 172 9.14 7.02 -37.69
CA ASP A 172 9.82 8.23 -37.26
C ASP A 172 10.91 8.59 -38.28
N ASP A 173 10.68 9.66 -39.06
CA ASP A 173 11.61 10.14 -40.07
C ASP A 173 12.97 10.56 -39.47
N GLU A 174 13.03 10.86 -38.16
CA GLU A 174 14.28 11.13 -37.43
C GLU A 174 15.03 9.85 -37.02
N GLN A 175 14.43 8.67 -37.18
CA GLN A 175 15.01 7.37 -36.82
C GLN A 175 15.08 6.36 -37.97
N THR A 176 14.76 6.80 -39.19
CA THR A 176 14.57 5.91 -40.33
C THR A 176 15.36 6.37 -41.56
N HIS A 177 16.09 5.44 -42.18
CA HIS A 177 16.68 5.63 -43.49
C HIS A 177 16.25 4.49 -44.42
N PRO A 178 16.00 4.75 -45.72
CA PRO A 178 15.54 3.71 -46.66
C PRO A 178 16.47 2.49 -46.76
N ASP A 179 17.77 2.69 -46.53
CA ASP A 179 18.78 1.64 -46.56
C ASP A 179 19.11 1.06 -45.17
N GLY A 180 18.57 1.64 -44.09
CA GLY A 180 18.83 1.25 -42.71
C GLY A 180 20.29 1.35 -42.29
N LYS A 181 21.08 2.20 -42.96
CA LYS A 181 22.51 2.40 -42.69
C LYS A 181 22.74 3.75 -42.02
N GLN A 182 23.66 3.74 -41.05
CA GLN A 182 24.12 4.97 -40.43
C GLN A 182 25.00 5.76 -41.40
N HIS A 183 24.63 7.01 -41.69
CA HIS A 183 25.41 7.98 -42.44
C HIS A 183 26.31 8.80 -41.50
N ALA A 184 27.29 9.52 -42.08
CA ALA A 184 28.30 10.26 -41.31
C ALA A 184 27.72 11.38 -40.43
N ASP A 185 26.55 11.91 -40.82
CA ASP A 185 25.86 12.98 -40.10
C ASP A 185 24.85 12.46 -39.07
N ASP A 186 24.66 11.13 -38.98
CA ASP A 186 23.67 10.52 -38.11
C ASP A 186 24.26 10.26 -36.72
N SER A 187 23.62 10.83 -35.70
CA SER A 187 23.92 10.54 -34.29
C SER A 187 23.38 9.18 -33.82
N TYR A 188 22.63 8.47 -34.66
CA TYR A 188 21.90 7.24 -34.34
C TYR A 188 22.05 6.20 -35.46
N LYS A 189 21.62 4.96 -35.19
CA LYS A 189 21.58 3.89 -36.20
C LYS A 189 20.14 3.73 -36.72
N PRO A 190 19.84 4.15 -37.96
CA PRO A 190 18.47 4.12 -38.46
C PRO A 190 17.94 2.70 -38.62
N TYR A 191 16.63 2.58 -38.46
CA TYR A 191 15.88 1.39 -38.82
C TYR A 191 15.34 1.51 -40.25
N ALA A 192 14.97 0.37 -40.83
CA ALA A 192 14.25 0.30 -42.09
C ALA A 192 13.29 -0.89 -42.05
N ARG A 193 12.23 -0.85 -42.87
CA ARG A 193 11.23 -1.93 -42.99
C ARG A 193 11.79 -3.14 -43.73
N ASN A 194 12.75 -3.83 -43.11
CA ASN A 194 13.33 -5.05 -43.64
C ASN A 194 13.70 -6.05 -42.52
N ARG A 195 13.93 -7.29 -42.93
CA ARG A 195 14.22 -8.44 -42.06
C ARG A 195 15.39 -8.18 -41.11
N GLU A 196 16.50 -7.64 -41.60
CA GLU A 196 17.74 -7.46 -40.83
C GLU A 196 17.55 -6.42 -39.72
N GLN A 197 16.82 -5.37 -40.00
CA GLN A 197 16.59 -4.26 -39.08
C GLN A 197 15.56 -4.63 -38.01
N LEU A 198 14.50 -5.36 -38.38
CA LEU A 198 13.56 -5.94 -37.42
C LEU A 198 14.26 -6.95 -36.51
N LEU A 199 15.11 -7.82 -37.06
CA LEU A 199 15.89 -8.78 -36.28
C LEU A 199 16.84 -8.07 -35.29
N ARG A 200 17.47 -6.97 -35.71
CA ARG A 200 18.28 -6.13 -34.81
C ARG A 200 17.42 -5.56 -33.69
N PHE A 201 16.31 -4.91 -34.03
CA PHE A 201 15.40 -4.28 -33.07
C PHE A 201 14.93 -5.26 -31.99
N LEU A 202 14.46 -6.44 -32.40
CA LEU A 202 14.00 -7.45 -31.45
C LEU A 202 15.12 -7.91 -30.51
N ASN A 203 16.33 -8.13 -31.03
CA ASN A 203 17.47 -8.58 -30.23
C ASN A 203 18.04 -7.49 -29.31
N THR A 204 18.10 -6.23 -29.75
CA THR A 204 18.77 -5.15 -29.00
C THR A 204 17.83 -4.38 -28.10
N GLU A 205 16.64 -4.06 -28.59
CA GLU A 205 15.68 -3.22 -27.87
C GLU A 205 14.71 -4.08 -27.07
N THR A 206 13.93 -4.93 -27.75
CA THR A 206 12.84 -5.69 -27.14
C THR A 206 13.34 -6.68 -26.08
N MET A 207 14.33 -7.51 -26.42
CA MET A 207 14.92 -8.46 -25.46
C MET A 207 15.62 -7.77 -24.28
N SER A 208 16.23 -6.60 -24.51
CA SER A 208 16.83 -5.78 -23.44
C SER A 208 15.76 -5.20 -22.51
N MET A 209 14.61 -4.79 -23.06
CA MET A 209 13.44 -4.34 -22.32
C MET A 209 12.91 -5.45 -21.41
N HIS A 210 12.62 -6.65 -21.95
CA HIS A 210 12.16 -7.79 -21.15
C HIS A 210 13.12 -8.16 -20.02
N LYS A 211 14.43 -8.18 -20.32
CA LYS A 211 15.46 -8.43 -19.31
C LYS A 211 15.44 -7.35 -18.23
N THR A 212 15.39 -6.09 -18.61
CA THR A 212 15.34 -4.94 -17.68
C THR A 212 14.10 -5.04 -16.78
N THR A 213 12.91 -5.26 -17.34
CA THR A 213 11.66 -5.38 -16.58
C THR A 213 11.74 -6.53 -15.58
N ARG A 214 12.21 -7.71 -15.99
CA ARG A 214 12.38 -8.87 -15.10
C ARG A 214 13.33 -8.57 -13.94
N GLU A 215 14.46 -7.94 -14.25
CA GLU A 215 15.45 -7.56 -13.25
C GLU A 215 14.90 -6.52 -12.25
N GLN A 216 14.15 -5.53 -12.74
CA GLN A 216 13.47 -4.55 -11.88
C GLN A 216 12.47 -5.24 -10.94
N LEU A 217 11.60 -6.10 -11.49
CA LEU A 217 10.60 -6.85 -10.70
C LEU A 217 11.27 -7.71 -9.62
N ALA A 218 12.38 -8.38 -9.95
CA ALA A 218 13.13 -9.18 -8.98
C ALA A 218 13.72 -8.35 -7.82
N ARG A 219 14.02 -7.06 -8.06
CA ARG A 219 14.58 -6.14 -7.04
C ARG A 219 13.51 -5.42 -6.21
N ARG A 220 12.25 -5.34 -6.68
CA ARG A 220 11.15 -4.65 -5.95
C ARG A 220 10.99 -5.10 -4.49
N PRO A 221 11.08 -6.40 -4.13
CA PRO A 221 10.98 -6.80 -2.72
C PRO A 221 12.04 -6.17 -1.81
N ALA A 222 13.30 -6.12 -2.26
CA ALA A 222 14.39 -5.50 -1.50
C ALA A 222 14.19 -3.98 -1.39
N ILE A 223 13.74 -3.33 -2.47
CA ILE A 223 13.42 -1.90 -2.48
C ILE A 223 12.29 -1.58 -1.49
N ARG A 224 11.21 -2.37 -1.49
CA ARG A 224 10.09 -2.22 -0.54
C ARG A 224 10.57 -2.37 0.89
N LEU A 225 11.35 -3.41 1.18
CA LEU A 225 11.88 -3.65 2.53
C LEU A 225 12.74 -2.47 3.00
N GLN A 226 13.65 -2.00 2.15
CA GLN A 226 14.50 -0.84 2.46
C GLN A 226 13.65 0.39 2.77
N ALA A 227 12.70 0.73 1.89
CA ALA A 227 11.83 1.88 2.06
C ALA A 227 10.98 1.81 3.34
N GLN A 228 10.44 0.63 3.64
CA GLN A 228 9.66 0.38 4.86
C GLN A 228 10.50 0.55 6.12
N GLY A 229 11.70 -0.05 6.17
CA GLY A 229 12.62 0.13 7.30
C GLY A 229 13.02 1.59 7.49
N GLU A 230 13.21 2.30 6.38
CA GLU A 230 13.54 3.71 6.36
C GLU A 230 12.38 4.66 6.68
N SER A 231 11.14 4.16 6.71
CA SER A 231 9.96 4.90 7.16
C SER A 231 9.84 4.95 8.69
N LEU A 232 10.62 4.13 9.40
CA LEU A 232 10.66 4.13 10.87
C LEU A 232 11.34 5.43 11.34
N ASP A 233 10.62 6.21 12.15
CA ASP A 233 11.16 7.35 12.88
C ASP A 233 11.39 6.95 14.34
N PRO A 234 12.65 6.74 14.78
CA PRO A 234 12.94 6.29 16.15
C PRO A 234 12.43 7.25 17.24
N PHE A 235 12.42 8.56 16.97
CA PHE A 235 11.96 9.54 17.97
C PHE A 235 10.44 9.48 18.13
N ARG A 236 9.72 9.43 17.00
CA ARG A 236 8.26 9.28 17.03
C ARG A 236 7.86 7.92 17.60
N MET A 237 8.58 6.86 17.26
CA MET A 237 8.31 5.52 17.78
C MET A 237 8.51 5.44 19.29
N ASN A 238 9.55 6.06 19.84
CA ASN A 238 9.74 6.16 21.28
C ASN A 238 8.57 6.90 21.97
N LEU A 239 8.07 7.97 21.36
CA LEU A 239 6.89 8.68 21.88
C LEU A 239 5.64 7.79 21.89
N LEU A 240 5.39 7.06 20.80
CA LEU A 240 4.26 6.14 20.69
C LEU A 240 4.36 5.00 21.71
N LEU A 241 5.53 4.41 21.88
CA LEU A 241 5.79 3.37 22.89
C LEU A 241 5.54 3.89 24.31
N THR A 242 6.03 5.08 24.63
CA THR A 242 5.81 5.71 25.95
C THR A 242 4.32 5.94 26.21
N LEU A 243 3.56 6.35 25.19
CA LEU A 243 2.11 6.54 25.30
C LEU A 243 1.39 5.20 25.48
N ASP A 244 1.77 4.14 24.74
CA ASP A 244 1.17 2.81 24.90
C ASP A 244 1.47 2.20 26.27
N GLU A 245 2.69 2.34 26.78
CA GLU A 245 3.04 1.92 28.15
C GLU A 245 2.18 2.63 29.19
N ARG A 246 2.00 3.96 29.04
CA ARG A 246 1.16 4.74 29.95
C ARG A 246 -0.30 4.29 29.90
N LEU A 247 -0.84 4.07 28.70
CA LEU A 247 -2.21 3.59 28.53
C LEU A 247 -2.39 2.18 29.12
N THR A 248 -1.40 1.30 28.93
CA THR A 248 -1.38 -0.05 29.49
C THR A 248 -1.39 -0.03 31.02
N ARG A 249 -0.51 0.76 31.65
CA ARG A 249 -0.50 0.90 33.11
C ARG A 249 -1.82 1.47 33.66
N GLN A 250 -2.42 2.42 32.94
CA GLN A 250 -3.74 2.96 33.31
C GLN A 250 -4.84 1.90 33.17
N PHE A 251 -4.78 1.07 32.13
CA PHE A 251 -5.73 -0.02 31.90
C PHE A 251 -5.64 -1.05 33.03
N GLU A 252 -4.44 -1.55 33.33
CA GLU A 252 -4.19 -2.51 34.41
C GLU A 252 -4.67 -2.00 35.76
N LYS A 253 -4.35 -0.74 36.10
CA LYS A 253 -4.80 -0.12 37.35
C LYS A 253 -6.33 -0.02 37.44
N THR A 254 -6.98 0.35 36.33
CA THR A 254 -8.45 0.49 36.29
C THR A 254 -9.12 -0.87 36.40
N LEU A 255 -8.59 -1.88 35.72
CA LEU A 255 -9.07 -3.25 35.78
C LEU A 255 -8.92 -3.83 37.18
N ALA A 256 -7.74 -3.67 37.81
CA ALA A 256 -7.51 -4.12 39.17
C ALA A 256 -8.47 -3.48 40.17
N MET A 257 -8.79 -2.18 39.99
CA MET A 257 -9.76 -1.49 40.84
C MET A 257 -11.19 -2.00 40.64
N LEU A 258 -11.58 -2.29 39.40
CA LEU A 258 -12.87 -2.89 39.08
C LEU A 258 -13.01 -4.27 39.72
N LEU A 259 -12.04 -5.16 39.52
CA LEU A 259 -12.04 -6.51 40.08
C LEU A 259 -12.12 -6.47 41.61
N LYS A 260 -11.32 -5.61 42.26
CA LYS A 260 -11.37 -5.44 43.71
C LYS A 260 -12.76 -5.02 44.22
N LEU A 261 -13.45 -4.11 43.54
CA LEU A 261 -14.81 -3.71 43.91
C LEU A 261 -15.80 -4.87 43.77
N GLN A 262 -15.65 -5.68 42.71
CA GLN A 262 -16.50 -6.84 42.47
C GLN A 262 -16.27 -7.93 43.52
N ASP A 263 -15.02 -8.17 43.92
CA ASP A 263 -14.66 -9.11 45.00
C ASP A 263 -15.24 -8.66 46.34
N MET A 264 -15.05 -7.38 46.70
CA MET A 264 -15.62 -6.81 47.93
C MET A 264 -17.13 -6.95 47.97
N ARG A 265 -17.81 -6.78 46.84
CA ARG A 265 -19.25 -6.98 46.72
C ARG A 265 -19.64 -8.45 46.86
N ALA A 266 -18.88 -9.37 46.28
CA ALA A 266 -19.12 -10.80 46.40
C ALA A 266 -19.01 -11.25 47.87
N MET A 267 -17.98 -10.77 48.59
CA MET A 267 -17.80 -11.03 50.03
C MET A 267 -18.93 -10.43 50.90
N ARG A 268 -19.56 -9.34 50.44
CA ARG A 268 -20.63 -8.65 51.17
C ARG A 268 -22.01 -9.28 50.99
N LYS A 269 -22.17 -10.24 50.09
CA LYS A 269 -23.35 -11.11 50.01
C LYS A 269 -23.10 -12.38 50.82
N PRO A 270 -23.49 -12.47 52.10
CA PRO A 270 -23.50 -13.76 52.77
C PRO A 270 -24.59 -14.65 52.18
N GLU A 271 -24.29 -15.95 52.12
CA GLU A 271 -25.20 -17.03 51.74
C GLU A 271 -26.56 -16.84 52.41
N SER A 272 -27.62 -16.76 51.60
CA SER A 272 -29.02 -16.78 52.02
C SER A 272 -29.63 -18.08 51.58
#